data_AF-A0A1I7YZG0-F1
#
_entry.id   AF-A0A1I7YZG0-F1
#
_cell.length_a   1.000
_cell.length_b   1.000
_cell.length_c   1.000
_cell.angle_alpha   90.00
_cell.angle_beta   90.00
_cell.angle_gamma   90.00
#
_symmetry.space_group_name_H-M   'P 1'
#
loop_
_entity.id
_entity.type
_entity.pdbx_description
1 polymer ?
#
loop_
_entity_poly.entity_id
_entity_poly.type
_entity_poly.pdbx_seq_one_letter_code
_entity_poly.pdbx_strand_id
1 'polypeptide(L)'
;MPDFWQFPTVSMGLGPIQAIYQARFMKYMESRGYIPAGKQKIWCFMGDGECDEPESLGAISLAGREKLDNLIFVINCNLQRLDGPVRGNGKIIQELEGVFRGGGWNVNKVVWGRFWDPLLAKDVDGILQRRMDEVIDGEYQNYKAKDGAFVREHFFNTPELKAMVADLSDDEIWKLNRGGHDPYKVYAAYHQAVNHKDQPTVILAKTIKGYGTGAGEAKNTAHNTKKVDVDSLRHFRDRFDIPVKDEDLEN
;
A
#
# COMPACT_ATOMS: atom_id res chain seq x y z
N MET A 1 27.79 4.40 4.46
CA MET A 1 27.76 5.29 3.27
C MET A 1 27.35 6.69 3.75
N PRO A 2 28.29 7.43 4.36
CA PRO A 2 28.00 8.71 5.04
C PRO A 2 27.47 9.79 4.08
N ASP A 3 27.88 9.77 2.82
CA ASP A 3 27.48 10.76 1.80
C ASP A 3 26.26 10.32 0.96
N PHE A 4 25.58 9.25 1.37
CA PHE A 4 24.44 8.70 0.63
C PHE A 4 23.20 8.52 1.52
N TRP A 5 23.32 7.76 2.61
CA TRP A 5 22.19 7.51 3.51
C TRP A 5 22.07 8.61 4.56
N GLN A 6 20.85 9.12 4.75
CA GLN A 6 20.57 10.22 5.67
C GLN A 6 19.84 9.77 6.95
N PHE A 7 18.91 8.82 6.83
CA PHE A 7 18.02 8.41 7.92
C PHE A 7 18.05 6.88 8.09
N PRO A 8 18.43 6.35 9.27
CA PRO A 8 18.41 4.92 9.54
C PRO A 8 16.99 4.45 9.90
N THR A 9 16.40 3.56 9.10
CA THR A 9 14.99 3.14 9.26
C THR A 9 14.77 1.63 9.38
N VAL A 10 15.83 0.82 9.27
CA VAL A 10 15.69 -0.65 9.27
C VAL A 10 15.24 -1.22 10.62
N SER A 11 15.53 -0.53 11.72
CA SER A 11 14.90 -0.81 13.01
C SER A 11 13.50 -0.20 12.98
N MET A 12 12.52 -1.07 12.70
CA MET A 12 11.10 -0.71 12.54
C MET A 12 10.59 0.09 13.74
N GLY A 13 9.66 1.02 13.49
CA GLY A 13 9.09 1.91 14.50
C GLY A 13 9.88 3.20 14.72
N LEU A 14 11.21 3.19 14.53
CA LEU A 14 12.03 4.40 14.70
C LEU A 14 11.83 5.43 13.58
N GLY A 15 11.64 4.97 12.35
CA GLY A 15 11.43 5.84 11.18
C GLY A 15 10.20 6.76 11.32
N PRO A 16 9.01 6.22 11.64
CA PRO A 16 7.78 7.02 11.82
C PRO A 16 7.91 8.11 12.89
N ILE A 17 8.36 7.76 14.09
CA ILE A 17 8.52 8.74 15.16
C ILE A 17 9.60 9.77 14.81
N GLN A 18 10.72 9.34 14.21
CA GLN A 18 11.76 10.27 13.73
C GLN A 18 11.18 11.24 12.70
N ALA A 19 10.38 10.77 11.74
CA ALA A 19 9.78 11.61 10.71
C ALA A 19 8.83 12.66 11.29
N ILE A 20 8.03 12.31 12.30
CA ILE A 20 7.15 13.25 13.01
C ILE A 20 7.97 14.39 13.64
N TYR A 21 9.01 14.04 14.40
CA TYR A 21 9.84 15.04 15.06
C TYR A 21 10.72 15.82 14.08
N GLN A 22 11.15 15.22 12.97
CA GLN A 22 11.85 15.91 11.90
C GLN A 22 10.94 16.95 11.26
N ALA A 23 9.69 16.60 10.91
CA ALA A 23 8.73 17.55 10.33
C ALA A 23 8.42 18.71 11.27
N ARG A 24 8.26 18.42 12.57
CA ARG A 24 8.11 19.45 13.61
C ARG A 24 9.33 20.35 13.72
N PHE A 25 10.54 19.79 13.68
CA PHE A 25 11.77 20.57 13.72
C PHE A 25 11.91 21.48 12.51
N MET A 26 11.52 21.03 11.31
CA MET A 26 11.49 21.88 10.13
C MET A 26 10.53 23.07 10.32
N LYS A 27 9.32 22.84 10.81
CA LYS A 27 8.36 23.92 11.15
C LYS A 27 8.91 24.89 12.19
N TYR A 28 9.66 24.39 13.18
CA TYR A 28 10.36 25.22 14.14
C TYR A 28 11.40 26.11 13.45
N MET A 29 12.24 25.56 12.59
CA MET A 29 13.25 26.32 11.84
C MET A 29 12.63 27.40 10.94
N GLU A 30 11.51 27.09 10.28
CA GLU A 30 10.72 28.04 9.48
C GLU A 30 10.18 29.17 10.37
N SER A 31 9.51 28.82 11.48
CA SER A 31 8.88 29.77 12.41
C SER A 31 9.90 30.68 13.10
N ARG A 32 11.14 30.22 13.26
CA ARG A 32 12.26 30.99 13.82
C ARG A 32 13.03 31.81 12.79
N GLY A 33 12.68 31.71 11.50
CA GLY A 33 13.31 32.46 10.43
C GLY A 33 14.69 31.94 10.01
N TYR A 34 15.06 30.71 10.39
CA TYR A 34 16.34 30.11 10.00
C TYR A 34 16.33 29.53 8.58
N ILE A 35 15.15 29.15 8.07
CA ILE A 35 14.96 28.64 6.70
C ILE A 35 13.69 29.22 6.06
N PRO A 36 13.60 29.25 4.71
CA PRO A 36 12.38 29.65 4.02
C PRO A 36 11.22 28.67 4.28
N ALA A 37 10.03 29.21 4.53
CA ALA A 37 8.84 28.40 4.79
C ALA A 37 8.33 27.65 3.55
N GLY A 38 7.79 26.45 3.77
CA GLY A 38 6.93 25.75 2.81
C GLY A 38 7.64 25.02 1.68
N LYS A 39 8.97 24.91 1.71
CA LYS A 39 9.74 24.25 0.64
C LYS A 39 9.92 22.75 0.83
N GLN A 40 9.87 22.26 2.06
CA GLN A 40 10.29 20.90 2.40
C GLN A 40 9.10 20.05 2.83
N LYS A 41 9.09 18.80 2.35
CA LYS A 41 8.18 17.74 2.78
C LYS A 41 9.01 16.61 3.38
N ILE A 42 8.58 16.08 4.51
CA ILE A 42 9.12 14.90 5.14
C ILE A 42 8.25 13.71 4.74
N TRP A 43 8.88 12.71 4.14
CA TRP A 43 8.23 11.49 3.70
C TRP A 43 8.68 10.32 4.57
N CYS A 44 7.73 9.61 5.17
CA CYS A 44 7.99 8.36 5.87
C CYS A 44 7.39 7.21 5.07
N PHE A 45 8.23 6.26 4.65
CA PHE A 45 7.79 5.01 4.04
C PHE A 45 7.87 3.92 5.09
N MET A 46 6.77 3.18 5.26
CA MET A 46 6.69 2.10 6.23
C MET A 46 5.80 0.94 5.75
N GLY A 47 5.98 -0.22 6.36
CA GLY A 47 5.10 -1.37 6.16
C GLY A 47 3.87 -1.31 7.07
N ASP A 48 2.77 -1.95 6.66
CA ASP A 48 1.62 -2.18 7.54
C ASP A 48 1.97 -3.06 8.75
N GLY A 49 2.87 -4.03 8.59
CA GLY A 49 3.39 -4.83 9.71
C GLY A 49 4.24 -4.04 10.70
N GLU A 50 4.96 -3.00 10.25
CA GLU A 50 5.74 -2.10 11.12
C GLU A 50 4.84 -1.24 12.02
N CYS A 51 3.57 -1.05 11.66
CA CYS A 51 2.62 -0.30 12.47
C CYS A 51 2.24 -0.98 13.79
N ASP A 52 2.61 -2.25 14.00
CA ASP A 52 2.44 -2.94 15.29
C ASP A 52 3.49 -2.47 16.33
N GLU A 53 4.58 -1.81 15.92
CA GLU A 53 5.55 -1.22 16.86
C GLU A 53 4.93 -0.02 17.60
N PRO A 54 5.06 0.09 18.94
CA PRO A 54 4.49 1.20 19.70
C PRO A 54 4.91 2.59 19.19
N GLU A 55 6.16 2.72 18.74
CA GLU A 55 6.74 3.96 18.24
C GLU A 55 6.12 4.41 16.91
N SER A 56 5.63 3.46 16.10
CA SER A 56 5.03 3.74 14.79
C SER A 56 3.80 4.64 14.90
N LEU A 57 2.94 4.38 15.89
CA LEU A 57 1.65 5.04 16.05
C LEU A 57 1.57 5.93 17.31
N GLY A 58 2.43 5.71 18.30
CA GLY A 58 2.34 6.34 19.62
C GLY A 58 2.46 7.87 19.63
N ALA A 59 3.00 8.48 18.57
CA ALA A 59 3.19 9.93 18.46
C ALA A 59 2.35 10.60 17.36
N ILE A 60 1.46 9.89 16.66
CA ILE A 60 0.74 10.46 15.51
C ILE A 60 -0.17 11.63 15.88
N SER A 61 -0.74 11.62 17.10
CA SER A 61 -1.59 12.72 17.59
C SER A 61 -0.84 14.04 17.75
N LEU A 62 0.48 13.98 17.99
CA LEU A 62 1.34 15.16 18.01
C LEU A 62 1.40 15.81 16.62
N ALA A 63 1.51 15.02 15.56
CA ALA A 63 1.55 15.56 14.20
C ALA A 63 0.23 16.27 13.82
N GLY A 64 -0.91 15.71 14.23
CA GLY A 64 -2.22 16.36 14.07
C GLY A 64 -2.33 17.66 14.86
N ARG A 65 -1.94 17.65 16.16
CA ARG A 65 -1.98 18.84 17.03
C ARG A 65 -1.09 19.98 16.52
N GLU A 66 0.11 19.65 16.04
CA GLU A 66 1.08 20.64 15.55
C GLU A 66 0.84 21.01 14.07
N LYS A 67 -0.23 20.51 13.45
CA LYS A 67 -0.62 20.79 12.05
C LYS A 67 0.54 20.56 11.07
N LEU A 68 1.20 19.40 11.17
CA LEU A 68 2.38 19.07 10.37
C LEU A 68 2.02 18.74 8.91
N ASP A 69 1.50 19.71 8.17
CA ASP A 69 1.18 19.58 6.74
C ASP A 69 2.41 19.42 5.84
N ASN A 70 3.61 19.50 6.41
CA ASN A 70 4.86 19.12 5.79
C ASN A 70 5.22 17.64 5.99
N LEU A 71 4.38 16.85 6.66
CA LEU A 71 4.59 15.42 6.91
C LEU A 71 3.63 14.55 6.07
N ILE A 72 4.21 13.57 5.37
CA ILE A 72 3.47 12.59 4.59
C ILE A 72 3.95 11.19 4.98
N PHE A 73 3.05 10.36 5.48
CA PHE A 73 3.26 8.93 5.66
C PHE A 73 2.77 8.17 4.43
N VAL A 74 3.53 7.16 4.01
CA VAL A 74 3.15 6.20 2.98
C VAL A 74 3.28 4.82 3.58
N ILE A 75 2.12 4.22 3.90
CA ILE A 75 2.04 2.88 4.47
C ILE A 75 1.75 1.91 3.34
N ASN A 76 2.68 1.00 3.10
CA ASN A 76 2.52 -0.08 2.15
C ASN A 76 1.66 -1.19 2.78
N CYS A 77 0.36 -1.18 2.50
CA CYS A 77 -0.61 -2.16 2.96
C CYS A 77 -0.65 -3.36 2.02
N ASN A 78 0.39 -4.20 2.08
CA ASN A 78 0.43 -5.47 1.34
C ASN A 78 -0.31 -6.61 2.07
N LEU A 79 -0.87 -6.30 3.25
CA LEU A 79 -1.65 -7.12 4.17
C LEU A 79 -0.86 -8.19 4.92
N GLN A 80 0.47 -8.19 4.79
CA GLN A 80 1.34 -9.22 5.35
C GLN A 80 2.55 -8.62 6.09
N ARG A 81 2.92 -9.26 7.19
CA ARG A 81 4.24 -9.18 7.82
C ARG A 81 5.12 -10.33 7.33
N LEU A 82 6.23 -10.59 8.01
CA LEU A 82 7.16 -11.65 7.62
C LEU A 82 6.50 -13.03 7.66
N ASP A 83 5.84 -13.38 8.77
CA ASP A 83 5.32 -14.73 9.01
C ASP A 83 3.82 -14.90 8.76
N GLY A 84 3.17 -13.97 8.06
CA GLY A 84 1.76 -14.09 7.68
C GLY A 84 1.01 -12.76 7.62
N PRO A 85 -0.33 -12.79 7.55
CA PRO A 85 -1.15 -11.57 7.51
C PRO A 85 -1.00 -10.72 8.79
N VAL A 86 -1.10 -9.39 8.64
CA VAL A 86 -1.09 -8.47 9.80
C VAL A 86 -2.39 -8.60 10.61
N ARG A 87 -3.54 -8.59 9.92
CA ARG A 87 -4.89 -8.74 10.50
C ARG A 87 -5.73 -9.74 9.69
N GLY A 88 -5.36 -11.02 9.68
CA GLY A 88 -6.03 -12.03 8.85
C GLY A 88 -7.57 -12.10 8.99
N ASN A 89 -8.08 -11.99 10.22
CA ASN A 89 -9.52 -12.00 10.54
C ASN A 89 -10.14 -10.58 10.59
N GLY A 90 -9.40 -9.57 10.15
CA GLY A 90 -9.80 -8.17 10.21
C GLY A 90 -9.38 -7.43 8.94
N LYS A 91 -9.20 -6.12 9.06
CA LYS A 91 -8.86 -5.24 7.94
C LYS A 91 -7.90 -4.14 8.38
N ILE A 92 -6.60 -4.30 8.11
CA ILE A 92 -5.56 -3.38 8.59
C ILE A 92 -5.72 -1.97 8.02
N ILE A 93 -6.18 -1.83 6.77
CA ILE A 93 -6.40 -0.51 6.16
C ILE A 93 -7.48 0.28 6.92
N GLN A 94 -8.56 -0.38 7.34
CA GLN A 94 -9.65 0.24 8.09
C GLN A 94 -9.24 0.57 9.53
N GLU A 95 -8.46 -0.32 10.16
CA GLU A 95 -7.86 -0.06 11.48
C GLU A 95 -6.98 1.18 11.44
N LEU A 96 -6.03 1.24 10.49
CA LEU A 96 -5.14 2.38 10.31
C LEU A 96 -5.92 3.65 9.94
N GLU A 97 -6.93 3.56 9.05
CA GLU A 97 -7.79 4.71 8.75
C GLU A 97 -8.42 5.29 10.03
N GLY A 98 -9.00 4.45 10.89
CA GLY A 98 -9.62 4.88 12.14
C GLY A 98 -8.62 5.54 13.08
N VAL A 99 -7.46 4.92 13.26
CA VAL A 99 -6.38 5.41 14.13
C VAL A 99 -5.85 6.76 13.63
N PHE A 100 -5.53 6.88 12.34
CA PHE A 100 -4.98 8.12 11.78
C PHE A 100 -6.01 9.26 11.73
N ARG A 101 -7.27 8.97 11.37
CA ARG A 101 -8.35 9.98 11.45
C ARG A 101 -8.54 10.45 12.89
N GLY A 102 -8.54 9.54 13.87
CA GLY A 102 -8.59 9.88 15.29
C GLY A 102 -7.39 10.71 15.77
N GLY A 103 -6.23 10.53 15.14
CA GLY A 103 -5.03 11.34 15.37
C GLY A 103 -5.03 12.72 14.67
N GLY A 104 -6.09 13.09 13.95
CA GLY A 104 -6.19 14.37 13.24
C GLY A 104 -5.43 14.41 11.91
N TRP A 105 -5.31 13.28 11.22
CA TRP A 105 -4.64 13.19 9.91
C TRP A 105 -5.64 13.18 8.76
N ASN A 106 -5.20 13.71 7.62
CA ASN A 106 -5.81 13.45 6.33
C ASN A 106 -5.44 12.03 5.87
N VAL A 107 -6.45 11.21 5.52
CA VAL A 107 -6.25 9.81 5.15
C VAL A 107 -6.65 9.58 3.69
N ASN A 108 -5.67 9.21 2.88
CA ASN A 108 -5.84 8.81 1.48
C ASN A 108 -5.73 7.30 1.34
N LYS A 109 -6.84 6.61 1.07
CA LYS A 109 -6.82 5.17 0.78
C LYS A 109 -6.65 4.92 -0.71
N VAL A 110 -5.60 4.21 -1.09
CA VAL A 110 -5.31 3.81 -2.48
C VAL A 110 -5.55 2.31 -2.60
N VAL A 111 -6.82 1.92 -2.66
CA VAL A 111 -7.27 0.52 -2.50
C VAL A 111 -7.35 -0.22 -3.84
N TRP A 112 -7.99 0.39 -4.83
CA TRP A 112 -8.33 -0.23 -6.11
C TRP A 112 -7.65 0.50 -7.26
N GLY A 113 -7.11 -0.26 -8.23
CA GLY A 113 -6.60 0.31 -9.46
C GLY A 113 -7.73 0.63 -10.45
N ARG A 114 -7.39 1.30 -11.56
CA ARG A 114 -8.36 1.84 -12.52
C ARG A 114 -9.21 0.80 -13.24
N PHE A 115 -8.78 -0.46 -13.27
CA PHE A 115 -9.59 -1.55 -13.87
C PHE A 115 -10.85 -1.86 -13.07
N TRP A 116 -10.93 -1.43 -11.82
CA TRP A 116 -12.16 -1.49 -11.03
C TRP A 116 -13.12 -0.33 -11.32
N ASP A 117 -12.65 0.78 -11.91
CA ASP A 117 -13.46 1.99 -12.10
C ASP A 117 -14.75 1.71 -12.91
N PRO A 118 -14.73 0.95 -14.03
CA PRO A 118 -15.94 0.61 -14.76
C PRO A 118 -16.94 -0.24 -13.96
N LEU A 119 -16.46 -1.14 -13.10
CA LEU A 119 -17.32 -1.98 -12.27
C LEU A 119 -17.97 -1.15 -11.15
N LEU A 120 -17.19 -0.30 -10.48
CA LEU A 120 -17.69 0.60 -9.44
C LEU A 120 -18.67 1.64 -10.01
N ALA A 121 -18.44 2.13 -11.23
CA ALA A 121 -19.37 3.04 -11.90
C ALA A 121 -20.72 2.38 -12.25
N LYS A 122 -20.74 1.06 -12.47
CA LYS A 122 -21.95 0.27 -12.71
C LYS A 122 -22.67 -0.13 -11.40
N ASP A 123 -22.02 -0.03 -10.24
CA ASP A 123 -22.54 -0.48 -8.93
C ASP A 123 -23.54 0.51 -8.31
N VAL A 124 -24.68 0.73 -8.98
CA VAL A 124 -25.70 1.69 -8.51
C VAL A 124 -26.34 1.31 -7.18
N ASP A 125 -26.45 0.01 -6.90
CA ASP A 125 -27.07 -0.53 -5.68
C ASP A 125 -26.06 -0.74 -4.54
N GLY A 126 -24.77 -0.43 -4.77
CA GLY A 126 -23.69 -0.60 -3.80
C GLY A 126 -23.39 -2.05 -3.41
N ILE A 127 -23.78 -3.03 -4.24
CA ILE A 127 -23.58 -4.46 -3.96
C ILE A 127 -22.10 -4.83 -3.98
N LEU A 128 -21.34 -4.28 -4.93
CA LEU A 128 -19.90 -4.52 -5.03
C LEU A 128 -19.16 -3.81 -3.90
N GLN A 129 -19.54 -2.58 -3.59
CA GLN A 129 -18.98 -1.86 -2.45
C GLN A 129 -19.21 -2.63 -1.13
N ARG A 130 -20.44 -3.10 -0.87
CA ARG A 130 -20.73 -3.92 0.32
C ARG A 130 -19.85 -5.16 0.37
N ARG A 131 -19.70 -5.88 -0.75
CA ARG A 131 -18.81 -7.04 -0.82
C ARG A 131 -17.37 -6.67 -0.49
N MET A 132 -16.86 -5.56 -1.02
CA MET A 132 -15.50 -5.07 -0.74
C MET A 132 -15.30 -4.73 0.75
N ASP A 133 -16.33 -4.21 1.40
CA ASP A 133 -16.34 -3.86 2.82
C ASP A 133 -16.41 -5.10 3.74
N GLU A 134 -17.14 -6.15 3.34
CA GLU A 134 -17.26 -7.41 4.08
C GLU A 134 -15.98 -8.27 4.04
N VAL A 135 -15.31 -8.34 2.88
CA VAL A 135 -14.16 -9.24 2.67
C VAL A 135 -13.00 -8.85 3.58
N ILE A 136 -12.52 -9.80 4.39
CA ILE A 136 -11.39 -9.61 5.32
C ILE A 136 -10.03 -9.78 4.63
N ASP A 137 -8.95 -9.31 5.27
CA ASP A 137 -7.61 -9.34 4.69
C ASP A 137 -7.16 -10.77 4.35
N GLY A 138 -7.49 -11.76 5.19
CA GLY A 138 -7.17 -13.17 4.93
C GLY A 138 -7.81 -13.69 3.63
N GLU A 139 -9.03 -13.27 3.32
CA GLU A 139 -9.71 -13.62 2.07
C GLU A 139 -9.05 -12.91 0.87
N TYR A 140 -8.72 -11.61 0.99
CA TYR A 140 -7.98 -10.90 -0.07
C TYR A 140 -6.61 -11.51 -0.37
N GLN A 141 -5.97 -12.12 0.63
CA GLN A 141 -4.74 -12.87 0.47
C GLN A 141 -4.99 -14.19 -0.27
N ASN A 142 -6.04 -14.93 0.07
CA ASN A 142 -6.44 -16.14 -0.65
C ASN A 142 -6.77 -15.85 -2.12
N TYR A 143 -7.55 -14.80 -2.41
CA TYR A 143 -7.88 -14.41 -3.78
C TYR A 143 -6.63 -14.22 -4.63
N LYS A 144 -5.60 -13.57 -4.08
CA LYS A 144 -4.37 -13.31 -4.84
C LYS A 144 -3.39 -14.49 -4.90
N ALA A 145 -3.59 -15.53 -4.10
CA ALA A 145 -2.82 -16.77 -4.14
C ALA A 145 -3.42 -17.84 -5.07
N LYS A 146 -4.57 -17.56 -5.69
CA LYS A 146 -5.31 -18.47 -6.58
C LYS A 146 -5.34 -17.90 -8.01
N ASP A 147 -6.48 -17.95 -8.68
CA ASP A 147 -6.67 -17.53 -10.07
C ASP A 147 -7.98 -16.74 -10.24
N GLY A 148 -8.25 -16.28 -11.47
CA GLY A 148 -9.46 -15.53 -11.81
C GLY A 148 -10.77 -16.31 -11.60
N ALA A 149 -10.77 -17.62 -11.86
CA ALA A 149 -11.93 -18.48 -11.65
C ALA A 149 -12.30 -18.55 -10.16
N PHE A 150 -11.30 -18.70 -9.29
CA PHE A 150 -11.47 -18.65 -7.84
C PHE A 150 -12.01 -17.30 -7.37
N VAL A 151 -11.52 -16.19 -7.94
CA VAL A 151 -12.04 -14.85 -7.63
C VAL A 151 -13.50 -14.71 -8.08
N ARG A 152 -13.86 -15.18 -9.27
CA ARG A 152 -15.25 -15.20 -9.75
C ARG A 152 -16.15 -15.95 -8.79
N GLU A 153 -15.74 -17.14 -8.34
CA GLU A 153 -16.61 -17.98 -7.51
C GLU A 153 -16.71 -17.47 -6.06
N HIS A 154 -15.60 -17.02 -5.48
CA HIS A 154 -15.53 -16.73 -4.05
C HIS A 154 -15.62 -15.23 -3.69
N PHE A 155 -15.20 -14.32 -4.57
CA PHE A 155 -15.40 -12.87 -4.35
C PHE A 155 -16.73 -12.42 -4.94
N PHE A 156 -16.99 -12.72 -6.21
CA PHE A 156 -18.26 -12.40 -6.87
C PHE A 156 -19.29 -13.51 -6.60
N ASN A 157 -19.58 -13.79 -5.33
CA ASN A 157 -20.22 -15.04 -4.89
C ASN A 157 -21.76 -15.05 -4.91
N THR A 158 -22.43 -13.94 -5.23
CA THR A 158 -23.90 -13.88 -5.38
C THR A 158 -24.32 -13.77 -6.85
N PRO A 159 -25.57 -14.10 -7.21
CA PRO A 159 -26.05 -13.94 -8.59
C PRO A 159 -25.84 -12.53 -9.16
N GLU A 160 -26.06 -11.50 -8.34
CA GLU A 160 -25.91 -10.10 -8.71
C GLU A 160 -24.45 -9.75 -8.94
N LEU A 161 -23.55 -10.19 -8.05
CA LEU A 161 -22.11 -9.97 -8.22
C LEU A 161 -21.54 -10.74 -9.42
N LYS A 162 -22.00 -11.98 -9.67
CA LYS A 162 -21.62 -12.74 -10.87
C LYS A 162 -22.08 -12.04 -12.15
N ALA A 163 -23.28 -11.45 -12.14
CA ALA A 163 -23.81 -10.69 -13.27
C ALA A 163 -22.95 -9.46 -13.59
N MET A 164 -22.34 -8.81 -12.59
CA MET A 164 -21.47 -7.64 -12.81
C MET A 164 -20.19 -7.95 -13.61
N VAL A 165 -19.74 -9.21 -13.60
CA VAL A 165 -18.52 -9.67 -14.28
C VAL A 165 -18.80 -10.75 -15.32
N ALA A 166 -20.06 -10.87 -15.75
CA ALA A 166 -20.48 -11.90 -16.71
C ALA A 166 -19.85 -11.72 -18.10
N ASP A 167 -19.49 -10.49 -18.46
CA ASP A 167 -18.81 -10.11 -19.70
C ASP A 167 -17.28 -10.21 -19.62
N LEU A 168 -16.72 -10.42 -18.42
CA LEU A 168 -15.28 -10.57 -18.22
C LEU A 168 -14.89 -12.05 -18.26
N SER A 169 -13.77 -12.36 -18.90
CA SER A 169 -13.07 -13.64 -18.75
C SER A 169 -12.39 -13.76 -17.38
N ASP A 170 -11.99 -14.97 -16.99
CA ASP A 170 -11.25 -15.19 -15.73
C ASP A 170 -9.90 -14.46 -15.75
N ASP A 171 -9.25 -14.34 -16.91
CA ASP A 171 -8.01 -13.56 -17.06
C ASP A 171 -8.23 -12.06 -16.88
N GLU A 172 -9.38 -11.53 -17.32
CA GLU A 172 -9.74 -10.13 -17.10
C GLU A 172 -10.08 -9.85 -15.63
N ILE A 173 -10.80 -10.77 -14.97
CA ILE A 173 -11.01 -10.71 -13.52
C ILE A 173 -9.66 -10.76 -12.78
N TRP A 174 -8.74 -11.61 -13.21
CA TRP A 174 -7.42 -11.72 -12.60
C TRP A 174 -6.58 -10.46 -12.73
N LYS A 175 -6.79 -9.68 -13.80
CA LYS A 175 -6.11 -8.40 -14.04
C LYS A 175 -6.61 -7.26 -13.15
N LEU A 176 -7.75 -7.40 -12.47
CA LEU A 176 -8.28 -6.39 -11.56
C LEU A 176 -7.26 -6.10 -10.43
N ASN A 177 -6.57 -4.97 -10.54
CA ASN A 177 -5.36 -4.67 -9.76
C ASN A 177 -5.64 -3.93 -8.44
N ARG A 178 -4.69 -4.00 -7.51
CA ARG A 178 -4.69 -3.20 -6.27
C ARG A 178 -4.16 -1.79 -6.55
N GLY A 179 -4.70 -0.78 -5.88
CA GLY A 179 -4.46 0.63 -6.20
C GLY A 179 -3.01 1.09 -6.06
N GLY A 180 -2.24 0.49 -5.14
CA GLY A 180 -0.81 0.78 -4.99
C GLY A 180 0.06 0.33 -6.17
N HIS A 181 -0.50 -0.44 -7.12
CA HIS A 181 0.13 -0.83 -8.39
C HIS A 181 -0.44 -0.05 -9.58
N ASP A 182 -1.22 1.00 -9.35
CA ASP A 182 -1.75 1.88 -10.39
C ASP A 182 -1.10 3.27 -10.29
N PRO A 183 -0.21 3.64 -11.24
CA PRO A 183 0.47 4.92 -11.21
C PRO A 183 -0.46 6.14 -11.18
N TYR A 184 -1.65 6.06 -11.79
CA TYR A 184 -2.61 7.16 -11.78
C TYR A 184 -3.21 7.36 -10.39
N LYS A 185 -3.55 6.26 -9.70
CA LYS A 185 -4.11 6.30 -8.34
C LYS A 185 -3.05 6.74 -7.32
N VAL A 186 -1.81 6.25 -7.44
CA VAL A 186 -0.69 6.67 -6.59
C VAL A 186 -0.37 8.15 -6.81
N TYR A 187 -0.26 8.59 -8.06
CA TYR A 187 -0.01 10.01 -8.38
C TYR A 187 -1.11 10.91 -7.80
N ALA A 188 -2.38 10.56 -7.98
CA ALA A 188 -3.48 11.34 -7.43
C ALA A 188 -3.39 11.49 -5.90
N ALA A 189 -3.05 10.40 -5.19
CA ALA A 189 -2.88 10.44 -3.73
C ALA A 189 -1.68 11.29 -3.31
N TYR A 190 -0.55 11.19 -4.02
CA TYR A 190 0.65 11.99 -3.75
C TYR A 190 0.40 13.47 -4.02
N HIS A 191 -0.26 13.77 -5.15
CA HIS A 191 -0.65 15.13 -5.53
C HIS A 191 -1.59 15.74 -4.49
N GLN A 192 -2.57 14.99 -3.99
CA GLN A 192 -3.46 15.46 -2.92
C GLN A 192 -2.67 15.70 -1.63
N ALA A 193 -1.78 14.79 -1.23
CA ALA A 193 -1.00 14.88 0.00
C ALA A 193 -0.03 16.06 0.02
N VAL A 194 0.69 16.33 -1.08
CA VAL A 194 1.63 17.47 -1.13
C VAL A 194 0.93 18.82 -1.08
N ASN A 195 -0.30 18.88 -1.60
CA ASN A 195 -1.12 20.10 -1.63
C ASN A 195 -2.05 20.27 -0.42
N HIS A 196 -2.22 19.23 0.40
CA HIS A 196 -2.99 19.30 1.63
C HIS A 196 -2.31 20.24 2.65
N LYS A 197 -3.12 20.97 3.43
CA LYS A 197 -2.72 22.00 4.38
C LYS A 197 -3.33 21.74 5.74
N ASP A 198 -2.74 22.31 6.78
CA ASP A 198 -3.21 22.29 8.17
C ASP A 198 -3.28 20.91 8.86
N GLN A 199 -3.01 19.81 8.16
CA GLN A 199 -2.95 18.45 8.72
C GLN A 199 -1.84 17.63 8.05
N PRO A 200 -1.17 16.71 8.78
CA PRO A 200 -0.35 15.68 8.15
C PRO A 200 -1.21 14.74 7.30
N THR A 201 -0.61 14.11 6.30
CA THR A 201 -1.31 13.13 5.43
C THR A 201 -0.73 11.74 5.58
N VAL A 202 -1.59 10.73 5.65
CA VAL A 202 -1.20 9.32 5.49
C VAL A 202 -1.82 8.76 4.21
N ILE A 203 -1.01 8.03 3.46
CA ILE A 203 -1.40 7.32 2.26
C ILE A 203 -1.36 5.83 2.58
N LEU A 204 -2.52 5.19 2.55
CA LEU A 204 -2.67 3.75 2.78
C LEU A 204 -2.74 3.06 1.41
N ALA A 205 -1.58 2.61 0.92
CA ALA A 205 -1.44 2.05 -0.41
C ALA A 205 -1.61 0.52 -0.38
N LYS A 206 -2.72 0.01 -0.93
CA LYS A 206 -2.96 -1.43 -1.00
C LYS A 206 -2.11 -2.02 -2.14
N THR A 207 -1.16 -2.90 -1.82
CA THR A 207 -0.25 -3.53 -2.81
C THR A 207 -0.29 -5.05 -2.71
N ILE A 208 0.56 -5.75 -3.47
CA ILE A 208 0.74 -7.21 -3.43
C ILE A 208 2.19 -7.46 -3.03
N LYS A 209 2.43 -8.20 -1.93
CA LYS A 209 3.78 -8.64 -1.54
C LYS A 209 4.33 -9.60 -2.61
N GLY A 210 5.55 -9.37 -3.07
CA GLY A 210 6.15 -10.16 -4.15
C GLY A 210 5.52 -9.93 -5.52
N TYR A 211 4.98 -8.74 -5.80
CA TYR A 211 4.33 -8.46 -7.07
C TYR A 211 5.22 -8.75 -8.29
N GLY A 212 4.72 -9.57 -9.22
CA GLY A 212 5.39 -9.93 -10.46
C GLY A 212 6.54 -10.92 -10.31
N THR A 213 6.80 -11.47 -9.11
CA THR A 213 7.89 -12.43 -8.89
C THR A 213 7.49 -13.89 -9.12
N GLY A 214 6.32 -14.13 -9.73
CA GLY A 214 5.83 -15.47 -10.03
C GLY A 214 5.60 -16.29 -8.77
N ALA A 215 6.50 -17.25 -8.50
CA ALA A 215 6.34 -18.22 -7.42
C ALA A 215 6.22 -17.61 -6.01
N GLY A 216 6.73 -16.38 -5.79
CA GLY A 216 6.65 -15.65 -4.52
C GLY A 216 5.49 -14.65 -4.41
N GLU A 217 4.74 -14.39 -5.48
CA GLU A 217 3.67 -13.40 -5.48
C GLU A 217 2.51 -13.84 -4.56
N ALA A 218 2.20 -13.00 -3.58
CA ALA A 218 1.17 -13.25 -2.56
C ALA A 218 1.34 -14.54 -1.74
N LYS A 219 2.54 -15.14 -1.74
CA LYS A 219 2.85 -16.31 -0.91
C LYS A 219 3.68 -15.94 0.32
N ASN A 220 3.46 -16.69 1.39
CA ASN A 220 4.30 -16.64 2.58
C ASN A 220 5.47 -17.63 2.44
N THR A 221 6.32 -17.45 1.43
CA THR A 221 7.58 -18.19 1.33
C THR A 221 8.56 -17.64 2.37
N ALA A 222 9.41 -18.50 2.95
CA ALA A 222 10.40 -18.06 3.93
C ALA A 222 11.18 -16.84 3.42
N HIS A 223 11.21 -15.76 4.21
CA HIS A 223 11.89 -14.51 3.87
C HIS A 223 13.40 -14.69 3.60
N ASN A 224 13.96 -15.83 4.03
CA ASN A 224 15.37 -16.20 3.86
C ASN A 224 15.67 -16.94 2.55
N THR A 225 14.74 -17.03 1.60
CA THR A 225 15.02 -17.62 0.27
C THR A 225 16.00 -16.72 -0.49
N LYS A 226 17.29 -17.06 -0.42
CA LYS A 226 18.40 -16.24 -0.96
C LYS A 226 18.59 -16.34 -2.48
N LYS A 227 17.89 -17.24 -3.15
CA LYS A 227 18.03 -17.47 -4.61
C LYS A 227 16.65 -17.51 -5.26
N VAL A 228 16.48 -16.68 -6.28
CA VAL A 228 15.36 -16.80 -7.23
C VAL A 228 15.79 -17.84 -8.24
N ASP A 229 14.95 -18.84 -8.50
CA ASP A 229 15.23 -19.83 -9.54
C ASP A 229 15.13 -19.20 -10.94
N VAL A 230 15.79 -19.81 -11.92
CA VAL A 230 15.89 -19.26 -13.28
C VAL A 230 14.51 -19.11 -13.94
N ASP A 231 13.56 -20.00 -13.64
CA ASP A 231 12.20 -19.91 -14.20
C ASP A 231 11.44 -18.72 -13.62
N SER A 232 11.57 -18.46 -12.31
CA SER A 232 11.06 -17.25 -11.68
C SER A 232 11.73 -15.98 -12.21
N LEU A 233 13.03 -16.01 -12.51
CA LEU A 233 13.75 -14.89 -13.16
C LEU A 233 13.24 -14.64 -14.58
N ARG A 234 13.05 -15.71 -15.37
CA ARG A 234 12.48 -15.64 -16.72
C ARG A 234 11.08 -15.05 -16.69
N HIS A 235 10.23 -15.53 -15.77
CA HIS A 235 8.89 -15.01 -15.58
C HIS A 235 8.90 -13.53 -15.19
N PHE A 236 9.77 -13.11 -14.26
CA PHE A 236 9.91 -11.71 -13.88
C PHE A 236 10.35 -10.84 -15.06
N ARG A 237 11.36 -11.29 -15.83
CA ARG A 237 11.81 -10.59 -17.04
C ARG A 237 10.66 -10.39 -18.02
N ASP A 238 9.97 -11.47 -18.40
CA ASP A 238 8.88 -11.43 -19.38
C ASP A 238 7.73 -10.56 -18.90
N ARG A 239 7.42 -10.64 -17.60
CA ARG A 239 6.32 -9.88 -16.99
C ARG A 239 6.54 -8.37 -17.03
N PHE A 240 7.80 -7.93 -16.95
CA PHE A 240 8.19 -6.52 -16.91
C PHE A 240 8.89 -6.06 -18.19
N ASP A 241 8.83 -6.86 -19.27
CA ASP A 241 9.46 -6.57 -20.57
C ASP A 241 10.94 -6.15 -20.44
N ILE A 242 11.67 -6.82 -19.54
CA ILE A 242 13.07 -6.47 -19.26
C ILE A 242 13.94 -6.96 -20.44
N PRO A 243 14.76 -6.09 -21.07
CA PRO A 243 15.50 -6.42 -22.28
C PRO A 243 16.77 -7.23 -21.98
N VAL A 244 16.59 -8.45 -21.45
CA VAL A 244 17.64 -9.42 -21.13
C VAL A 244 17.37 -10.71 -21.89
N LYS A 245 18.36 -11.23 -22.61
CA LYS A 245 18.17 -12.46 -23.40
C LYS A 245 18.13 -13.68 -22.48
N ASP A 246 17.55 -14.78 -22.97
CA ASP A 246 17.53 -16.06 -22.23
C ASP A 246 18.95 -16.54 -21.87
N GLU A 247 19.92 -16.36 -22.76
CA GLU A 247 21.33 -16.77 -22.57
C GLU A 247 22.03 -16.04 -21.40
N ASP A 248 21.52 -14.87 -21.01
CA ASP A 248 22.10 -14.04 -19.96
C ASP A 248 21.45 -14.30 -18.58
N LEU A 249 20.41 -15.14 -18.48
CA LEU A 249 19.69 -15.39 -17.23
C LEU A 249 20.38 -16.39 -16.27
N GLU A 250 21.31 -17.20 -16.78
CA GLU A 250 21.97 -18.27 -16.01
C GLU A 250 23.37 -17.87 -15.47
N ASN A 251 23.88 -16.69 -15.85
CA ASN A 251 25.21 -16.17 -15.50
C ASN A 251 25.17 -15.15 -14.37
#